data_AF-A0A7K4X175-F1
#
_entry.id   AF-A0A7K4X175-F1
#
_cell.length_a   1.000
_cell.length_b   1.000
_cell.length_c   1.000
_cell.angle_alpha   90.00
_cell.angle_beta   90.00
_cell.angle_gamma   90.00
#
_symmetry.space_group_name_H-M   'P 1'
#
loop_
_entity.id
_entity.type
_entity.pdbx_description
1 polymer ?
#
loop_
_entity_poly.entity_id
_entity_poly.type
_entity_poly.pdbx_seq_one_letter_code
_entity_poly.pdbx_strand_id
1 'polypeptide(L)'
;MRLQLLTALAAVAGSAFSLLAEGSGGSAAASWILPFTAGGFIYLGTVSVIPEILGNSGAVPALLQLLALLGGVAMMLLIARYE
;
A
#
# COMPACT_ATOMS: atom_id res chain seq x y z
N MET A 1 10.17 -13.98 -11.01
CA MET A 1 10.66 -14.38 -9.66
C MET A 1 11.76 -13.48 -9.10
N ARG A 2 12.87 -13.21 -9.81
CA ARG A 2 13.98 -12.37 -9.27
C ARG A 2 13.54 -10.96 -8.81
N LEU A 3 12.61 -10.32 -9.51
CA LEU A 3 12.07 -9.00 -9.15
C LEU A 3 11.25 -8.99 -7.85
N GLN A 4 10.43 -10.01 -7.60
CA GLN A 4 9.65 -10.12 -6.36
C GLN A 4 10.55 -10.36 -5.13
N LEU A 5 11.66 -11.09 -5.33
CA LEU A 5 12.65 -11.32 -4.28
C LEU A 5 13.36 -10.00 -3.92
N LEU A 6 13.69 -9.17 -4.92
CA LEU A 6 14.23 -7.83 -4.70
C LEU A 6 13.26 -6.91 -3.95
N THR A 7 11.97 -6.91 -4.30
CA THR A 7 10.97 -6.10 -3.58
C THR A 7 10.79 -6.56 -2.13
N ALA A 8 10.82 -7.87 -1.88
CA ALA A 8 10.77 -8.42 -0.53
C ALA A 8 12.02 -8.04 0.29
N LEU A 9 13.21 -8.14 -0.30
CA LEU A 9 14.46 -7.72 0.35
C LEU A 9 14.47 -6.21 0.65
N ALA A 10 13.96 -5.39 -0.25
CA ALA A 10 13.81 -3.95 -0.03
C ALA A 10 12.88 -3.64 1.15
N ALA A 11 11.77 -4.38 1.28
CA ALA A 11 10.85 -4.23 2.42
C ALA A 11 11.53 -4.60 3.75
N VAL A 12 12.23 -5.73 3.80
CA VAL A 12 12.97 -6.17 5.01
C VAL A 12 14.06 -5.16 5.39
N ALA A 13 14.83 -4.69 4.41
CA ALA A 13 15.85 -3.67 4.64
C ALA A 13 15.23 -2.37 5.17
N GLY A 14 14.13 -1.91 4.58
CA GLY A 14 13.40 -0.71 5.02
C GLY A 14 12.92 -0.81 6.48
N SER A 15 12.37 -1.95 6.88
CA SER A 15 11.97 -2.19 8.28
C SER A 15 13.18 -2.19 9.22
N ALA A 16 14.29 -2.82 8.83
CA ALA A 16 15.51 -2.82 9.65
C ALA A 16 16.07 -1.39 9.82
N PHE A 17 16.14 -0.60 8.74
CA PHE A 17 16.54 0.80 8.80
C PHE A 17 15.61 1.65 9.67
N SER A 18 14.30 1.43 9.60
CA SER A 18 13.31 2.15 10.44
C SER A 18 13.56 1.93 11.94
N LEU A 19 13.81 0.68 12.36
CA LEU A 19 14.10 0.35 13.76
C LEU A 19 15.44 0.92 14.22
N LEU A 20 16.46 0.91 13.36
CA LEU A 20 17.77 1.51 13.68
C LEU A 20 17.71 3.05 13.80
N ALA A 21 16.78 3.69 13.08
CA ALA A 21 16.60 5.14 13.07
C ALA A 21 15.67 5.67 14.16
N GLU A 22 14.99 4.80 14.92
CA GLU A 22 13.95 5.18 15.89
C GLU A 22 14.45 6.17 16.97
N GLY A 23 15.74 6.09 17.33
CA GLY A 23 16.39 6.97 18.31
C GLY A 23 16.79 8.37 17.83
N SER A 24 16.68 8.70 16.54
CA SER A 24 17.09 10.01 15.98
C SER A 24 15.95 11.00 15.75
N GLY A 25 14.76 10.71 16.27
CA GLY A 25 13.55 11.53 16.10
C GLY A 25 12.45 10.82 15.28
N GLY A 26 12.21 9.53 15.54
CA GLY A 26 11.35 8.64 14.76
C GLY A 26 9.96 9.19 14.38
N SER A 27 9.35 10.06 15.19
CA SER A 27 8.07 10.70 14.86
C SER A 27 8.17 11.69 13.68
N ALA A 28 9.31 12.35 13.50
CA ALA A 28 9.54 13.27 12.37
C ALA A 28 9.89 12.51 11.08
N ALA A 29 10.39 11.28 11.17
CA ALA A 29 10.65 10.43 10.00
C ALA A 29 9.35 9.91 9.37
N ALA A 30 8.38 9.53 10.21
CA ALA A 30 7.09 9.04 9.74
C ALA A 30 6.24 10.11 9.04
N SER A 31 6.34 11.39 9.44
CA SER A 31 5.45 12.46 8.99
C SER A 31 5.52 12.78 7.49
N TRP A 32 6.63 12.49 6.81
CA TRP A 32 6.85 12.74 5.38
C TRP A 32 6.90 11.44 4.57
N ILE A 33 7.35 10.33 5.17
CA ILE A 33 7.32 9.01 4.53
C ILE A 33 5.88 8.50 4.37
N LEU A 34 5.01 8.68 5.37
CA LEU A 34 3.61 8.25 5.31
C LEU A 34 2.83 8.85 4.14
N PRO A 35 2.82 10.19 3.91
CA PRO A 35 2.11 10.75 2.76
C PRO A 35 2.74 10.32 1.42
N PHE A 36 4.06 10.13 1.37
CA PHE A 36 4.73 9.64 0.16
C PHE A 36 4.31 8.20 -0.18
N THR A 37 4.34 7.28 0.79
CA THR A 37 3.95 5.88 0.57
C THR A 37 2.44 5.73 0.34
N ALA A 38 1.61 6.47 1.08
CA ALA A 38 0.17 6.51 0.85
C ALA A 38 -0.16 7.01 -0.57
N GLY A 39 0.49 8.09 -1.02
CA GLY A 39 0.32 8.62 -2.37
C GLY A 39 0.71 7.60 -3.45
N GLY A 40 1.83 6.88 -3.26
CA GLY A 40 2.26 5.81 -4.16
C GLY A 40 1.25 4.66 -4.26
N PHE A 41 0.70 4.20 -3.14
CA PHE A 41 -0.34 3.16 -3.11
C PHE A 41 -1.65 3.63 -3.76
N ILE A 42 -2.07 4.87 -3.50
CA ILE A 42 -3.25 5.44 -4.15
C ILE A 42 -3.05 5.55 -5.66
N TYR A 43 -1.87 5.99 -6.12
CA TYR A 43 -1.54 6.04 -7.54
C TYR A 43 -1.59 4.66 -8.21
N LEU A 44 -0.95 3.66 -7.60
CA LEU A 44 -1.00 2.27 -8.05
C LEU A 44 -2.44 1.75 -8.14
N GLY A 45 -3.25 2.00 -7.12
CA GLY A 45 -4.65 1.56 -7.08
C GLY A 45 -5.52 2.25 -8.14
N THR A 46 -5.42 3.57 -8.28
CA THR A 46 -6.35 4.39 -9.06
C THR A 46 -5.95 4.61 -10.51
N VAL A 47 -4.65 4.68 -10.80
CA VAL A 47 -4.13 5.02 -12.15
C VAL A 47 -3.59 3.79 -12.87
N SER A 48 -3.03 2.82 -12.16
CA SER A 48 -2.61 1.55 -12.77
C SER A 48 -3.73 0.51 -12.72
N VAL A 49 -4.17 0.13 -11.51
CA VAL A 49 -5.00 -1.07 -11.33
C VAL A 49 -6.45 -0.84 -11.76
N ILE A 50 -7.12 0.23 -11.32
CA ILE A 50 -8.52 0.52 -11.70
C ILE A 50 -8.73 0.64 -13.22
N PRO A 51 -7.90 1.37 -13.98
CA PRO A 51 -8.07 1.51 -15.43
C PRO A 51 -7.77 0.21 -16.19
N GLU A 52 -6.77 -0.56 -15.75
CA GLU A 52 -6.45 -1.88 -16.31
C GLU A 52 -7.63 -2.85 -16.14
N ILE A 53 -8.27 -2.83 -14.97
CA ILE A 53 -9.46 -3.63 -14.66
C ILE A 53 -10.64 -3.23 -15.56
N LEU A 54 -10.94 -1.94 -15.67
CA LEU A 54 -12.06 -1.42 -16.46
C LEU A 54 -11.87 -1.63 -17.96
N GLY A 55 -10.62 -1.54 -18.44
CA GLY A 55 -10.29 -1.71 -19.86
C GLY A 55 -10.43 -3.15 -20.37
N ASN A 56 -10.26 -4.15 -19.49
CA ASN A 56 -10.20 -5.57 -19.85
C ASN A 56 -11.33 -6.44 -19.25
N SER A 57 -12.25 -5.87 -18.45
CA SER A 57 -13.31 -6.62 -17.78
C SER A 57 -14.71 -6.04 -18.03
N GLY A 58 -15.72 -6.92 -18.03
CA GLY A 58 -17.12 -6.47 -18.03
C GLY A 58 -17.49 -5.70 -16.74
N ALA A 59 -18.61 -4.96 -16.77
CA ALA A 59 -19.02 -4.09 -15.67
C ALA A 59 -19.21 -4.80 -14.32
N VAL A 60 -19.63 -6.08 -14.32
CA VAL A 60 -19.88 -6.85 -13.09
C VAL A 60 -18.58 -7.28 -12.39
N PRO A 61 -17.60 -7.92 -13.06
CA PRO A 61 -16.28 -8.18 -12.45
C PRO A 61 -15.57 -6.91 -11.95
N ALA A 62 -15.66 -5.81 -12.70
CA ALA A 62 -15.10 -4.53 -12.28
C ALA A 62 -15.73 -4.03 -10.97
N LEU A 63 -17.06 -4.13 -10.83
CA LEU A 63 -17.76 -3.77 -9.59
C LEU A 63 -17.32 -4.66 -8.41
N LEU A 64 -17.18 -5.97 -8.61
CA LEU A 64 -16.72 -6.88 -7.56
C LEU A 64 -15.28 -6.59 -7.12
N GLN A 65 -14.40 -6.23 -8.04
CA GLN A 65 -13.02 -5.84 -7.71
C GLN A 65 -12.96 -4.49 -6.97
N LEU A 66 -13.81 -3.53 -7.34
CA LEU A 66 -13.96 -2.29 -6.58
C LEU A 66 -14.46 -2.56 -5.16
N LEU A 67 -15.44 -3.46 -5.00
CA LEU A 67 -15.91 -3.88 -3.68
C LEU A 67 -14.82 -4.60 -2.87
N ALA A 68 -13.99 -5.42 -3.53
CA ALA A 68 -12.84 -6.05 -2.88
C ALA A 68 -11.79 -5.03 -2.41
N LEU A 69 -11.52 -4.00 -3.23
CA LEU A 69 -10.65 -2.88 -2.85
C LEU A 69 -11.19 -2.14 -1.61
N LEU A 70 -12.49 -1.80 -1.63
CA LEU A 70 -13.17 -1.19 -0.49
C LEU A 70 -13.15 -2.09 0.76
N GLY A 71 -13.29 -3.41 0.57
CA GLY A 71 -13.14 -4.41 1.63
C GLY A 71 -11.75 -4.40 2.25
N GLY A 72 -10.69 -4.29 1.44
CA GLY A 72 -9.32 -4.12 1.91
C GLY A 72 -9.13 -2.85 2.75
N VAL A 73 -9.69 -1.73 2.30
CA VAL A 73 -9.67 -0.46 3.07
C VAL A 73 -10.46 -0.59 4.38
N ALA A 74 -11.63 -1.23 4.35
CA ALA A 74 -12.42 -1.48 5.54
C ALA A 74 -11.66 -2.34 6.56
N MET A 75 -10.89 -3.33 6.09
CA MET A 75 -10.02 -4.13 6.95
C MET A 75 -8.89 -3.30 7.57
N MET A 76 -8.25 -2.42 6.80
CA MET A 76 -7.25 -1.47 7.34
C MET A 76 -7.85 -0.55 8.41
N LEU A 77 -9.08 -0.06 8.20
CA LEU A 77 -9.79 0.77 9.17
C LEU A 77 -10.16 0.00 10.43
N LEU A 78 -10.54 -1.27 10.32
CA LEU A 78 -10.77 -2.13 11.48
C LEU A 78 -9.50 -2.26 12.31
N ILE A 79 -8.37 -2.62 11.68
CA ILE A 79 -7.08 -2.76 12.37
C ILE A 79 -6.73 -1.45 13.07
N ALA A 80 -6.79 -0.31 12.38
CA ALA A 80 -6.49 1.01 12.95
C ALA A 80 -7.41 1.45 14.11
N ARG A 81 -8.57 0.80 14.31
CA ARG A 81 -9.45 1.03 15.46
C ARG A 81 -9.12 0.15 16.66
N TYR A 82 -8.50 -1.00 16.43
CA TYR A 82 -8.11 -1.96 17.46
C TYR A 82 -6.62 -1.92 17.80
N GLU A 83 -5.80 -1.25 16.98
CA GLU A 83 -4.39 -0.92 17.23
C GLU A 83 -4.22 0.23 18.24
#